data_AF-A0A433RE65-F1
#
_entry.id   AF-A0A433RE65-F1
#
_cell.length_a   1.000
_cell.length_b   1.000
_cell.length_c   1.000
_cell.angle_alpha   90.00
_cell.angle_beta   90.00
_cell.angle_gamma   90.00
#
_symmetry.space_group_name_H-M   'P 1'
#
loop_
_entity.id
_entity.type
_entity.pdbx_description
1 polymer ?
#
loop_
_entity_poly.entity_id
_entity_poly.type
_entity_poly.pdbx_seq_one_letter_code
_entity_poly.pdbx_strand_id
1 'polypeptide(L)'
;MQVRELEHFPLLSDNLVEILSYPSAYPPHATQADREFWEEDRDNRDPFYENTVLLHYPTVRNRMGYDLSNGNGDAFAAEDVSAQLQKEGLFRYPADFYRQYHYHYFEAIARLWAWRFTSEKPTKAKLNKCNAFASALYDGITGFVDGDFPDFLGKAHKEAYFALLLQLEKEGAASPYRSLQILYSLLEFCGLTRIVD
;
A
#
# COMPACT_ATOMS: atom_id res chain seq x y z
N MET A 1 -1.80 26.18 7.53
CA MET A 1 -2.67 25.01 7.30
C MET A 1 -2.34 24.00 8.39
N GLN A 2 -3.29 23.60 9.24
CA GLN A 2 -3.05 22.57 10.26
C GLN A 2 -3.24 21.20 9.60
N VAL A 3 -2.15 20.44 9.45
CA VAL A 3 -2.21 19.02 9.04
C VAL A 3 -2.68 18.23 10.26
N ARG A 4 -3.71 17.40 10.10
CA ARG A 4 -4.17 16.51 11.18
C ARG A 4 -3.14 15.40 11.37
N GLU A 5 -2.77 15.11 12.60
CA GLU A 5 -1.80 14.06 12.93
C GLU A 5 -2.50 12.68 12.99
N LEU A 6 -1.76 11.62 12.66
CA LEU A 6 -2.24 10.23 12.83
C LEU A 6 -2.08 9.84 14.30
N GLU A 7 -3.10 10.11 15.12
CA GLU A 7 -2.99 9.99 16.59
C GLU A 7 -3.47 8.63 17.15
N HIS A 8 -4.27 7.86 16.38
CA HIS A 8 -4.89 6.62 16.85
C HIS A 8 -4.64 5.46 15.88
N PHE A 9 -4.27 4.31 16.44
CA PHE A 9 -3.82 3.14 15.70
C PHE A 9 -4.60 1.90 16.16
N PRO A 10 -5.23 1.13 15.25
CA PRO A 10 -5.90 -0.11 15.64
C PRO A 10 -4.90 -1.15 16.12
N LEU A 11 -5.31 -1.93 17.14
CA LEU A 11 -4.56 -3.12 17.59
C LEU A 11 -4.76 -4.24 16.57
N LEU A 12 -3.67 -4.90 16.18
CA LEU A 12 -3.71 -6.05 15.27
C LEU A 12 -3.84 -7.36 16.04
N SER A 13 -4.61 -8.31 15.49
CA SER A 13 -4.77 -9.67 16.00
C SER A 13 -3.56 -10.57 15.70
N ASP A 14 -3.56 -11.77 16.29
CA ASP A 14 -2.43 -12.71 16.44
C ASP A 14 -1.79 -13.30 15.15
N ASN A 15 -2.21 -12.89 13.95
CA ASN A 15 -1.71 -13.45 12.68
C ASN A 15 -0.48 -12.71 12.10
N LEU A 16 0.24 -11.93 12.91
CA LEU A 16 1.44 -11.19 12.48
C LEU A 16 2.51 -12.09 11.86
N VAL A 17 2.69 -13.32 12.36
CA VAL A 17 3.71 -14.24 11.83
C VAL A 17 3.43 -14.60 10.37
N GLU A 18 2.17 -14.86 10.01
CA GLU A 18 1.77 -15.19 8.63
C GLU A 18 1.89 -13.97 7.72
N ILE A 19 1.47 -12.79 8.21
CA ILE A 19 1.57 -11.51 7.46
C ILE A 19 3.03 -11.12 7.19
N LEU A 20 3.94 -11.45 8.11
CA LEU A 20 5.37 -11.13 7.96
C LEU A 20 6.13 -12.18 7.16
N SER A 21 5.50 -13.31 6.80
CA SER A 21 6.11 -14.37 6.02
C SER A 21 6.07 -14.07 4.52
N TYR A 22 7.01 -14.63 3.76
CA TYR A 22 6.95 -14.65 2.28
C TYR A 22 5.69 -15.38 1.79
N PRO A 23 5.27 -15.15 0.53
CA PRO A 23 4.14 -15.88 -0.02
C PRO A 23 4.32 -17.40 0.10
N SER A 24 3.25 -18.08 0.48
CA SER A 24 3.23 -19.54 0.65
C SER A 24 3.28 -20.28 -0.70
N ALA A 25 2.74 -19.67 -1.76
CA ALA A 25 2.81 -20.15 -3.13
C ALA A 25 2.69 -19.02 -4.16
N TYR A 26 3.05 -19.33 -5.41
CA TYR A 26 2.84 -18.47 -6.58
C TYR A 26 1.84 -19.12 -7.54
N PRO A 27 0.96 -18.35 -8.20
CA PRO A 27 0.07 -18.89 -9.21
C PRO A 27 0.87 -19.44 -10.39
N PRO A 28 0.35 -20.44 -11.14
CA PRO A 28 1.09 -21.10 -12.22
C PRO A 28 1.56 -20.15 -13.35
N HIS A 29 0.90 -19.01 -13.49
CA HIS A 29 1.20 -18.00 -14.51
C HIS A 29 2.07 -16.85 -13.98
N ALA A 30 2.55 -16.93 -12.73
CA ALA A 30 3.48 -15.94 -12.18
C ALA A 30 4.80 -15.92 -12.95
N THR A 31 5.19 -14.72 -13.38
CA THR A 31 6.44 -14.46 -14.08
C THR A 31 7.60 -14.26 -13.10
N GLN A 32 8.81 -14.15 -13.64
CA GLN A 32 10.00 -13.80 -12.85
C GLN A 32 9.84 -12.42 -12.17
N ALA A 33 9.29 -11.43 -12.87
CA ALA A 33 9.05 -10.10 -12.31
C ALA A 33 8.03 -10.14 -11.14
N ASP A 34 7.03 -11.03 -11.20
CA ASP A 34 6.10 -11.22 -10.09
C ASP A 34 6.84 -11.79 -8.86
N ARG A 35 7.75 -12.76 -9.07
CA ARG A 35 8.57 -13.33 -7.99
C ARG A 35 9.47 -12.27 -7.37
N GLU A 36 10.20 -11.52 -8.19
CA GLU A 36 11.08 -10.44 -7.75
C GLU A 36 10.32 -9.38 -6.94
N PHE A 37 9.12 -8.99 -7.38
CA PHE A 37 8.26 -8.06 -6.64
C PHE A 37 7.90 -8.59 -5.24
N TRP A 38 7.55 -9.87 -5.10
CA TRP A 38 7.13 -10.47 -3.83
C TRP A 38 8.29 -10.92 -2.94
N GLU A 39 9.47 -11.15 -3.51
CA GLU A 39 10.70 -11.48 -2.79
C GLU A 39 11.50 -10.23 -2.43
N GLU A 40 11.17 -9.07 -3.00
CA GLU A 40 11.83 -7.79 -2.71
C GLU A 40 11.74 -7.48 -1.22
N ASP A 41 12.89 -7.53 -0.58
CA ASP A 41 13.10 -7.09 0.78
C ASP A 41 13.83 -5.75 0.70
N ARG A 42 13.07 -4.66 0.51
CA ARG A 42 13.60 -3.33 0.80
C ARG A 42 13.78 -3.26 2.30
N ASP A 43 14.91 -3.80 2.76
CA ASP A 43 15.29 -3.76 4.14
C ASP A 43 15.59 -2.30 4.48
N ASN A 44 14.86 -1.74 5.45
CA ASN A 44 15.10 -0.39 5.95
C ASN A 44 16.50 -0.23 6.58
N ARG A 45 17.28 -1.32 6.67
CA ARG A 45 18.69 -1.38 7.08
C ARG A 45 19.68 -1.33 5.90
N ASP A 46 19.21 -1.21 4.67
CA ASP A 46 20.11 -0.90 3.55
C ASP A 46 20.67 0.52 3.73
N PRO A 47 22.00 0.69 3.88
CA PRO A 47 22.63 1.98 4.13
C PRO A 47 22.43 3.02 3.02
N PHE A 48 21.93 2.62 1.84
CA PHE A 48 21.53 3.55 0.78
C PHE A 48 20.12 4.14 0.99
N TYR A 49 19.29 3.53 1.83
CA TYR A 49 17.91 3.93 2.12
C TYR A 49 17.69 4.33 3.59
N GLU A 50 18.72 4.18 4.46
CA GLU A 50 18.68 4.64 5.85
C GLU A 50 18.26 6.12 5.94
N ASN A 51 17.09 6.35 6.55
CA ASN A 51 16.46 7.66 6.87
C ASN A 51 15.54 8.31 5.83
N THR A 52 15.22 7.68 4.69
CA THR A 52 14.22 8.24 3.76
C THR A 52 12.88 7.52 3.80
N VAL A 53 12.84 6.29 4.32
CA VAL A 53 11.66 5.44 4.30
C VAL A 53 11.00 5.36 5.68
N LEU A 54 9.71 5.70 5.75
CA LEU A 54 8.92 5.56 6.97
C LEU A 54 8.43 4.12 7.16
N LEU A 55 7.93 3.48 6.10
CA LEU A 55 7.18 2.23 6.21
C LEU A 55 8.03 1.01 5.82
N HIS A 56 7.91 -0.07 6.58
CA HIS A 56 8.50 -1.36 6.23
C HIS A 56 7.74 -2.00 5.05
N TYR A 57 8.31 -1.86 3.85
CA TYR A 57 7.71 -2.29 2.58
C TYR A 57 7.20 -3.74 2.59
N PRO A 58 8.00 -4.76 2.98
CA PRO A 58 7.57 -6.14 2.90
C PRO A 58 6.32 -6.39 3.75
N THR A 59 6.27 -5.80 4.95
CA THR A 59 5.14 -5.96 5.86
C THR A 59 3.85 -5.37 5.30
N VAL A 60 3.92 -4.17 4.71
CA VAL A 60 2.75 -3.53 4.12
C VAL A 60 2.28 -4.29 2.88
N ARG A 61 3.21 -4.66 1.98
CA ARG A 61 2.92 -5.47 0.77
C ARG A 61 2.27 -6.80 1.15
N ASN A 62 2.90 -7.56 2.05
CA ASN A 62 2.43 -8.88 2.44
C ASN A 62 1.09 -8.82 3.17
N ARG A 63 0.82 -7.78 3.98
CA ARG A 63 -0.50 -7.59 4.59
C ARG A 63 -1.59 -7.45 3.54
N MET A 64 -1.37 -6.59 2.55
CA MET A 64 -2.36 -6.37 1.49
C MET A 64 -2.55 -7.62 0.63
N GLY A 65 -1.47 -8.35 0.35
CA GLY A 65 -1.51 -9.64 -0.34
C GLY A 65 -2.28 -10.71 0.43
N TYR A 66 -2.01 -10.85 1.73
CA TYR A 66 -2.74 -11.76 2.62
C TYR A 66 -4.23 -11.46 2.63
N ASP A 67 -4.63 -10.19 2.80
CA ASP A 67 -6.03 -9.82 2.80
C ASP A 67 -6.68 -10.08 1.42
N LEU A 68 -6.05 -9.68 0.32
CA LEU A 68 -6.58 -9.89 -1.03
C LEU A 68 -6.74 -11.37 -1.38
N SER A 69 -5.90 -12.24 -0.82
CA SER A 69 -5.93 -13.69 -1.01
C SER A 69 -6.85 -14.42 -0.03
N ASN A 70 -7.68 -13.68 0.72
CA ASN A 70 -8.56 -14.21 1.76
C ASN A 70 -7.82 -15.03 2.83
N GLY A 71 -6.59 -14.60 3.14
CA GLY A 71 -5.79 -15.13 4.24
C GLY A 71 -5.00 -16.40 3.96
N ASN A 72 -4.88 -16.83 2.69
CA ASN A 72 -4.04 -18.00 2.37
C ASN A 72 -2.54 -17.64 2.19
N GLY A 73 -2.23 -16.35 2.04
CA GLY A 73 -0.86 -15.84 1.88
C GLY A 73 -0.25 -16.07 0.50
N ASP A 74 -1.05 -16.43 -0.50
CA ASP A 74 -0.57 -16.62 -1.87
C ASP A 74 -0.21 -15.28 -2.53
N ALA A 75 0.80 -15.31 -3.40
CA ALA A 75 1.15 -14.17 -4.23
C ALA A 75 0.05 -13.88 -5.28
N PHE A 76 -0.19 -12.61 -5.57
CA PHE A 76 -0.96 -12.20 -6.75
C PHE A 76 -0.02 -11.95 -7.90
N ALA A 77 -0.25 -12.51 -9.09
CA ALA A 77 0.49 -12.08 -10.28
C ALA A 77 -0.06 -10.75 -10.82
N ALA A 78 0.75 -10.00 -11.56
CA ALA A 78 0.35 -8.70 -12.13
C ALA A 78 -0.85 -8.84 -13.08
N GLU A 79 -0.98 -10.00 -13.70
CA GLU A 79 -2.13 -10.38 -14.53
C GLU A 79 -3.42 -10.47 -13.71
N ASP A 80 -3.38 -11.13 -12.54
CA ASP A 80 -4.53 -11.18 -11.63
C ASP A 80 -4.91 -9.79 -11.12
N VAL A 81 -3.93 -8.96 -10.79
CA VAL A 81 -4.17 -7.56 -10.35
C VAL A 81 -4.82 -6.75 -11.47
N SER A 82 -4.29 -6.84 -12.70
CA SER A 82 -4.86 -6.14 -13.87
C SER A 82 -6.29 -6.58 -14.15
N ALA A 83 -6.56 -7.89 -14.18
CA ALA A 83 -7.89 -8.45 -14.42
C ALA A 83 -8.89 -7.98 -13.35
N GLN A 84 -8.48 -7.95 -12.08
CA GLN A 84 -9.31 -7.48 -10.99
C GLN A 84 -9.58 -5.97 -11.06
N LEU A 85 -8.56 -5.15 -11.30
CA LEU A 85 -8.75 -3.71 -11.50
C LEU A 85 -9.68 -3.40 -12.68
N GLN A 86 -9.61 -4.17 -13.76
CA GLN A 86 -10.51 -4.05 -14.91
C GLN A 86 -11.94 -4.43 -14.56
N LYS A 87 -12.14 -5.54 -13.84
CA LYS A 87 -13.46 -6.00 -13.38
C LYS A 87 -14.14 -4.96 -12.49
N GLU A 88 -13.37 -4.29 -11.65
CA GLU A 88 -13.86 -3.22 -10.75
C GLU A 88 -14.01 -1.87 -11.46
N GLY A 89 -13.64 -1.77 -12.75
CA GLY A 89 -13.70 -0.53 -13.52
C GLY A 89 -12.70 0.55 -13.07
N LEU A 90 -11.64 0.17 -12.37
CA LEU A 90 -10.67 1.09 -11.75
C LEU A 90 -9.60 1.52 -12.75
N PHE A 91 -9.05 0.59 -13.54
CA PHE A 91 -8.02 0.87 -14.54
C PHE A 91 -8.01 -0.19 -15.65
N ARG A 92 -7.36 0.14 -16.78
CA ARG A 92 -7.26 -0.73 -17.97
C ARG A 92 -5.82 -0.96 -18.44
N TYR A 93 -4.82 -0.76 -17.58
CA TYR A 93 -3.43 -1.03 -17.98
C TYR A 93 -3.18 -2.54 -18.04
N PRO A 94 -2.42 -3.02 -19.04
CA PRO A 94 -2.04 -4.41 -19.16
C PRO A 94 -1.05 -4.80 -18.05
N ALA A 95 -0.94 -6.10 -17.76
CA ALA A 95 -0.02 -6.64 -16.74
C ALA A 95 1.43 -6.14 -16.92
N ASP A 96 1.90 -6.02 -18.16
CA ASP A 96 3.25 -5.57 -18.48
C ASP A 96 3.55 -4.15 -17.98
N PHE A 97 2.55 -3.27 -17.91
CA PHE A 97 2.72 -1.92 -17.35
C PHE A 97 3.09 -1.98 -15.86
N TYR A 98 2.48 -2.90 -15.11
CA TYR A 98 2.76 -3.09 -13.69
C TYR A 98 4.11 -3.77 -13.47
N ARG A 99 4.50 -4.69 -14.37
CA ARG A 99 5.80 -5.39 -14.30
C ARG A 99 6.99 -4.50 -14.65
N GLN A 100 6.78 -3.42 -15.42
CA GLN A 100 7.86 -2.49 -15.78
C GLN A 100 8.51 -1.84 -14.56
N TYR A 101 7.72 -1.55 -13.52
CA TYR A 101 8.22 -0.91 -12.32
C TYR A 101 7.47 -1.41 -11.08
N HIS A 102 8.20 -1.88 -10.08
CA HIS A 102 7.64 -2.41 -8.84
C HIS A 102 6.67 -1.42 -8.15
N TYR A 103 6.90 -0.11 -8.30
CA TYR A 103 6.00 0.89 -7.73
C TYR A 103 4.61 0.90 -8.37
N HIS A 104 4.50 0.74 -9.69
CA HIS A 104 3.20 0.63 -10.35
C HIS A 104 2.42 -0.58 -9.82
N TYR A 105 3.14 -1.68 -9.58
CA TYR A 105 2.57 -2.90 -9.04
C TYR A 105 2.09 -2.71 -7.60
N PHE A 106 2.93 -2.10 -6.75
CA PHE A 106 2.56 -1.81 -5.37
C PHE A 106 1.34 -0.88 -5.28
N GLU A 107 1.32 0.23 -6.01
CA GLU A 107 0.17 1.14 -6.02
C GLU A 107 -1.11 0.45 -6.52
N ALA A 108 -0.99 -0.45 -7.51
CA ALA A 108 -2.11 -1.22 -8.02
C ALA A 108 -2.71 -2.15 -6.95
N ILE A 109 -1.85 -2.85 -6.20
CA ILE A 109 -2.26 -3.69 -5.06
C ILE A 109 -2.89 -2.84 -3.97
N ALA A 110 -2.25 -1.74 -3.56
CA ALA A 110 -2.74 -0.86 -2.51
C ALA A 110 -4.12 -0.27 -2.84
N ARG A 111 -4.31 0.16 -4.08
CA ARG A 111 -5.59 0.67 -4.57
C ARG A 111 -6.67 -0.41 -4.58
N LEU A 112 -6.36 -1.61 -5.08
CA LEU A 112 -7.31 -2.73 -5.12
C LEU A 112 -7.71 -3.16 -3.71
N TRP A 113 -6.74 -3.25 -2.80
CA TRP A 113 -6.95 -3.56 -1.38
C TRP A 113 -7.88 -2.52 -0.73
N ALA A 114 -7.55 -1.24 -0.84
CA ALA A 114 -8.39 -0.17 -0.30
C ALA A 114 -9.79 -0.15 -0.92
N TRP A 115 -9.93 -0.45 -2.21
CA TRP A 115 -11.23 -0.49 -2.88
C TRP A 115 -12.15 -1.58 -2.31
N ARG A 116 -11.59 -2.75 -2.01
CA ARG A 116 -12.34 -3.93 -1.54
C ARG A 116 -12.60 -3.94 -0.05
N PHE A 117 -11.62 -3.52 0.73
CA PHE A 117 -11.67 -3.64 2.19
C PHE A 117 -12.23 -2.40 2.89
N THR A 118 -12.92 -1.52 2.16
CA THR A 118 -13.58 -0.34 2.73
C THR A 118 -15.05 -0.27 2.37
N SER A 119 -15.85 0.21 3.32
CA SER A 119 -17.32 0.14 3.29
C SER A 119 -18.01 1.16 2.37
N GLU A 120 -17.27 2.10 1.78
CA GLU A 120 -17.87 3.13 0.92
C GLU A 120 -18.46 2.56 -0.37
N LYS A 121 -19.52 3.20 -0.86
CA LYS A 121 -20.12 2.90 -2.16
C LYS A 121 -19.12 3.14 -3.31
N PRO A 122 -19.13 2.30 -4.36
CA PRO A 122 -18.22 2.41 -5.51
C PRO A 122 -18.57 3.65 -6.34
N THR A 123 -17.90 4.76 -6.02
CA THR A 123 -18.12 6.08 -6.63
C THR A 123 -16.78 6.66 -7.08
N LYS A 124 -16.82 7.68 -7.95
CA LYS A 124 -15.61 8.45 -8.31
C LYS A 124 -14.92 9.05 -7.08
N ALA A 125 -15.70 9.43 -6.06
CA ALA A 125 -15.15 9.92 -4.80
C ALA A 125 -14.38 8.84 -4.03
N LYS A 126 -14.92 7.60 -3.94
CA LYS A 126 -14.20 6.45 -3.35
C LYS A 126 -12.90 6.18 -4.11
N LEU A 127 -12.98 6.12 -5.45
CA LEU A 127 -11.80 5.91 -6.29
C LEU A 127 -10.71 6.95 -6.03
N ASN A 128 -11.07 8.23 -5.96
CA ASN A 128 -10.11 9.30 -5.66
C ASN A 128 -9.46 9.13 -4.28
N LYS A 129 -10.20 8.68 -3.26
CA LYS A 129 -9.65 8.37 -1.94
C LYS A 129 -8.70 7.17 -1.98
N CYS A 130 -9.05 6.09 -2.69
CA CYS A 130 -8.17 4.94 -2.87
C CYS A 130 -6.89 5.30 -3.63
N ASN A 131 -6.97 6.21 -4.62
CA ASN A 131 -5.79 6.75 -5.31
C ASN A 131 -4.91 7.56 -4.36
N ALA A 132 -5.50 8.47 -3.58
CA ALA A 132 -4.76 9.27 -2.61
C ALA A 132 -4.06 8.39 -1.56
N PHE A 133 -4.75 7.35 -1.07
CA PHE A 133 -4.18 6.35 -0.17
C PHE A 133 -3.03 5.59 -0.80
N ALA A 134 -3.20 5.02 -2.01
CA ALA A 134 -2.18 4.23 -2.67
C ALA A 134 -0.90 5.03 -2.93
N SER A 135 -1.03 6.27 -3.41
CA SER A 135 0.13 7.14 -3.67
C SER A 135 0.79 7.61 -2.38
N ALA A 136 0.03 8.00 -1.34
CA ALA A 136 0.62 8.37 -0.05
C ALA A 136 1.37 7.19 0.60
N LEU A 137 0.82 5.98 0.47
CA LEU A 137 1.46 4.76 0.97
C LEU A 137 2.79 4.47 0.25
N TYR A 138 2.81 4.68 -1.08
CA TYR A 138 4.03 4.58 -1.88
C TYR A 138 5.10 5.60 -1.47
N ASP A 139 4.73 6.86 -1.23
CA ASP A 139 5.66 7.89 -0.75
C ASP A 139 6.26 7.50 0.60
N GLY A 140 5.43 6.98 1.52
CA GLY A 140 5.88 6.47 2.82
C GLY A 140 6.89 5.32 2.73
N ILE A 141 6.91 4.57 1.63
CA ILE A 141 7.77 3.41 1.39
C ILE A 141 9.03 3.76 0.61
N THR A 142 9.00 4.80 -0.22
CA THR A 142 10.12 5.16 -1.09
C THR A 142 10.87 6.39 -0.63
N GLY A 143 10.28 7.18 0.28
CA GLY A 143 10.79 8.50 0.61
C GLY A 143 10.83 9.46 -0.58
N PHE A 144 10.20 9.07 -1.70
CA PHE A 144 10.26 9.85 -2.93
C PHE A 144 9.27 11.00 -2.84
N VAL A 145 9.75 12.18 -3.17
CA VAL A 145 9.00 13.43 -3.17
C VAL A 145 8.97 13.92 -4.60
N ASP A 146 8.02 13.47 -5.40
CA ASP A 146 7.77 14.18 -6.64
C ASP A 146 6.97 15.43 -6.30
N GLY A 147 7.65 16.59 -6.33
CA GLY A 147 7.05 17.90 -6.07
C GLY A 147 5.95 18.26 -7.07
N ASP A 148 5.86 17.52 -8.18
CA ASP A 148 4.75 17.55 -9.13
C ASP A 148 3.67 16.58 -8.68
N PHE A 149 2.84 17.03 -7.73
CA PHE A 149 1.59 16.36 -7.44
C PHE A 149 0.67 16.52 -8.65
N PRO A 150 0.37 15.46 -9.41
CA PRO A 150 -0.57 15.62 -10.49
C PRO A 150 -1.92 16.02 -9.89
N ASP A 151 -2.57 17.02 -10.49
CA ASP A 151 -3.77 17.68 -9.95
C ASP A 151 -4.91 16.71 -9.58
N PHE A 152 -4.89 15.49 -10.12
CA PHE A 152 -5.86 14.44 -9.82
C PHE A 152 -5.73 13.82 -8.42
N LEU A 153 -4.58 13.90 -7.76
CA LEU A 153 -4.41 13.36 -6.40
C LEU A 153 -5.01 14.28 -5.32
N GLY A 154 -5.26 15.54 -5.66
CA GLY A 154 -6.02 16.49 -4.86
C GLY A 154 -5.40 16.82 -3.50
N LYS A 155 -6.17 17.53 -2.66
CA LYS A 155 -5.74 18.00 -1.34
C LYS A 155 -5.45 16.86 -0.35
N ALA A 156 -6.25 15.80 -0.39
CA ALA A 156 -6.17 14.69 0.56
C ALA A 156 -4.83 13.94 0.47
N HIS A 157 -4.31 13.72 -0.75
CA HIS A 157 -3.01 13.09 -0.94
C HIS A 157 -1.88 13.95 -0.36
N LYS A 158 -1.87 15.27 -0.64
CA LYS A 158 -0.88 16.20 -0.08
C LYS A 158 -0.90 16.18 1.45
N GLU A 159 -2.09 16.22 2.06
CA GLU A 159 -2.24 16.16 3.52
C GLU A 159 -1.73 14.84 4.10
N ALA A 160 -2.03 13.71 3.44
CA ALA A 160 -1.59 12.39 3.86
C ALA A 160 -0.07 12.24 3.78
N TYR A 161 0.52 12.71 2.68
CA TYR A 161 1.97 12.78 2.50
C TYR A 161 2.66 13.60 3.60
N PHE A 162 2.18 14.83 3.87
CA PHE A 162 2.76 15.65 4.95
C PHE A 162 2.63 15.00 6.32
N ALA A 163 1.54 14.28 6.59
CA ALA A 163 1.39 13.53 7.83
C ALA A 163 2.47 12.43 7.96
N LEU A 164 2.78 11.72 6.88
CA LEU A 164 3.84 10.70 6.86
C LEU A 164 5.23 11.33 7.04
N LEU A 165 5.52 12.47 6.40
CA LEU A 165 6.79 13.18 6.61
C LEU A 165 7.00 13.59 8.07
N LEU A 166 5.98 14.18 8.69
CA LEU A 166 6.04 14.57 10.10
C LEU A 166 6.26 13.35 11.01
N GLN A 167 5.63 12.23 10.66
CA GLN A 167 5.81 10.97 11.37
C GLN A 167 7.26 10.46 11.27
N LEU A 168 7.84 10.49 10.05
CA LEU A 168 9.22 10.10 9.81
C LEU A 168 10.21 10.97 10.58
N GLU A 169 10.00 12.29 10.62
CA GLU A 169 10.83 13.22 11.39
C GLU A 169 10.78 12.95 12.89
N LYS A 170 9.61 12.59 13.42
CA LYS A 170 9.38 12.36 14.85
C LYS A 170 9.85 10.98 15.34
N GLU A 171 9.56 9.93 14.59
CA GLU A 171 9.72 8.54 15.03
C GLU A 171 10.82 7.78 14.27
N GLY A 172 11.26 8.28 13.11
CA GLY A 172 12.16 7.55 12.21
C GLY A 172 11.45 6.42 11.47
N ALA A 173 12.22 5.45 10.98
CA ALA A 173 11.68 4.29 10.27
C ALA A 173 10.81 3.42 11.20
N ALA A 174 9.61 3.08 10.74
CA ALA A 174 8.66 2.27 11.48
C ALA A 174 9.07 0.79 11.51
N SER A 175 8.91 0.15 12.66
CA SER A 175 8.96 -1.31 12.76
C SER A 175 7.86 -1.96 11.91
N PRO A 176 7.94 -3.28 11.61
CA PRO A 176 6.87 -4.00 10.93
C PRO A 176 5.48 -3.76 11.55
N TYR A 177 5.37 -3.92 12.87
CA TYR A 177 4.13 -3.70 13.60
C TYR A 177 3.63 -2.26 13.46
N ARG A 178 4.54 -1.28 13.64
CA ARG A 178 4.23 0.15 13.51
C ARG A 178 3.81 0.52 12.08
N SER A 179 4.38 -0.13 11.08
CA SER A 179 4.02 0.08 9.67
C SER A 179 2.59 -0.35 9.38
N LEU A 180 2.12 -1.45 9.97
CA LEU A 180 0.73 -1.86 9.83
C LEU A 180 -0.22 -0.91 10.55
N GLN A 181 0.16 -0.40 11.72
CA GLN A 181 -0.60 0.64 12.40
C GLN A 181 -0.75 1.89 11.50
N ILE A 182 0.35 2.38 10.94
CA ILE A 182 0.33 3.54 10.04
C ILE A 182 -0.48 3.25 8.77
N LEU A 183 -0.40 2.04 8.20
CA LEU A 183 -1.22 1.62 7.05
C LEU A 183 -2.73 1.85 7.31
N TYR A 184 -3.24 1.41 8.45
CA TYR A 184 -4.66 1.57 8.77
C TYR A 184 -5.02 3.00 9.13
N SER A 185 -4.19 3.70 9.89
CA SER A 185 -4.44 5.10 10.20
C SER A 185 -4.42 5.97 8.93
N LEU A 186 -3.54 5.67 7.97
CA LEU A 186 -3.50 6.33 6.66
C LEU A 186 -4.77 6.07 5.85
N LEU A 187 -5.30 4.84 5.89
CA LEU A 187 -6.57 4.49 5.24
C LEU A 187 -7.72 5.35 5.79
N GLU A 188 -7.85 5.41 7.12
CA GLU A 188 -8.87 6.23 7.79
C GLU A 188 -8.68 7.72 7.53
N PHE A 189 -7.42 8.19 7.51
CA PHE A 189 -7.08 9.57 7.20
C PHE A 189 -7.52 9.98 5.79
N CYS A 190 -7.38 9.09 4.80
CA CYS A 190 -7.93 9.30 3.46
C CYS A 190 -9.47 9.24 3.42
N GLY A 191 -10.12 9.07 4.56
CA GLY A 191 -11.57 9.02 4.71
C GLY A 191 -12.16 7.71 4.20
N LEU A 192 -11.40 6.62 4.31
CA LEU A 192 -11.83 5.27 3.98
C LEU A 192 -12.03 4.47 5.27
N THR A 193 -13.23 3.94 5.48
CA THR A 193 -13.58 3.15 6.65
C THR A 193 -13.44 1.67 6.33
N ARG A 194 -12.49 1.01 7.00
CA ARG A 194 -12.23 -0.42 6.87
C ARG A 194 -13.48 -1.25 7.21
N ILE A 195 -13.71 -2.31 6.46
CA ILE A 195 -14.68 -3.36 6.81
C ILE A 195 -14.04 -4.21 7.91
N VAL A 196 -14.63 -4.19 9.11
CA VAL A 196 -14.23 -5.06 10.23
C VAL A 196 -15.24 -6.20 10.25
N ASP A 197 -14.77 -7.41 9.94
CA ASP A 197 -15.55 -8.64 10.10
C ASP A 197 -15.62 -9.06 11.57
#